data_AF-A0AAW6NIE7-F1
#
_entry.id   AF-A0AAW6NIE7-F1
#
_cell.length_a   1.000
_cell.length_b   1.000
_cell.length_c   1.000
_cell.angle_alpha   90.00
_cell.angle_beta   90.00
_cell.angle_gamma   90.00
#
_symmetry.space_group_name_H-M   'P 1'
#
loop_
_entity.id
_entity.type
_entity.pdbx_description
1 polymer ?
#
loop_
_entity_poly.entity_id
_entity_poly.type
_entity_poly.pdbx_seq_one_letter_code
_entity_poly.pdbx_strand_id
1 'polypeptide(L)'
;MSKKFFKLNNTTKTLGKIFPALLICTPAVAFSAIIDQSTSVPQDFSADAEYVINKDVTISSAGSEAAVSVTGFTTTTTTNYGNISGTGNGLDINTGEQRILINNDIGATISSTTANAVNIQSMLGDFNNSGNIIGAENGMFVGENSSAVNIINTSTGMIKGKTGLSTRYGIGINNSGAIIGTNGDAITAT
;
A
#
# COMPACT_ATOMS: atom_id res chain seq x y z
N MET A 1 -47.60 25.32 -12.65
CA MET A 1 -46.65 24.20 -12.52
C MET A 1 -47.21 23.19 -11.52
N SER A 2 -47.42 21.94 -11.94
CA SER A 2 -47.94 20.87 -11.07
C SER A 2 -46.81 20.30 -10.20
N LYS A 3 -46.96 20.35 -8.86
CA LYS A 3 -46.04 19.69 -7.92
C LYS A 3 -46.33 18.19 -7.92
N LYS A 4 -45.47 17.39 -8.54
CA LYS A 4 -45.52 15.92 -8.40
C LYS A 4 -45.08 15.54 -6.99
N PHE A 5 -46.00 15.00 -6.19
CA PHE A 5 -45.66 14.38 -4.91
C PHE A 5 -45.06 13.00 -5.17
N PHE A 6 -43.76 12.83 -4.88
CA PHE A 6 -43.11 11.53 -4.95
C PHE A 6 -43.58 10.67 -3.77
N LYS A 7 -44.36 9.64 -4.09
CA LYS A 7 -44.82 8.65 -3.12
C LYS A 7 -43.71 7.61 -2.93
N LEU A 8 -42.98 7.71 -1.82
CA LEU A 8 -41.94 6.75 -1.44
C LEU A 8 -42.53 5.32 -1.38
N ASN A 9 -41.77 4.35 -1.89
CA ASN A 9 -42.17 2.94 -1.85
C ASN A 9 -42.16 2.41 -0.40
N ASN A 10 -42.78 1.25 -0.19
CA ASN A 10 -42.99 0.71 1.16
C ASN A 10 -41.66 0.38 1.87
N THR A 11 -40.63 -0.03 1.13
CA THR A 11 -39.29 -0.30 1.67
C THR A 11 -38.65 0.97 2.22
N THR A 12 -38.71 2.09 1.50
CA THR A 12 -38.13 3.37 1.94
C THR A 12 -38.87 3.95 3.14
N LYS A 13 -40.19 3.75 3.24
CA LYS A 13 -40.99 4.17 4.41
C LYS A 13 -40.67 3.34 5.65
N THR A 14 -40.39 2.06 5.49
CA THR A 14 -40.06 1.16 6.61
C THR A 14 -38.65 1.47 7.11
N LEU A 15 -37.67 1.69 6.24
CA LEU A 15 -36.32 2.11 6.64
C LEU A 15 -36.32 3.42 7.43
N GLY A 16 -37.07 4.43 6.97
CA GLY A 16 -37.18 5.73 7.66
C GLY A 16 -37.89 5.68 9.01
N LYS A 17 -38.61 4.59 9.32
CA LYS A 17 -39.27 4.37 10.62
C LYS A 17 -38.41 3.61 11.61
N ILE A 18 -37.55 2.71 11.13
CA ILE A 18 -36.68 1.88 12.00
C ILE A 18 -35.47 2.71 12.47
N PHE A 19 -35.07 3.72 11.68
CA PHE A 19 -33.86 4.51 11.92
C PHE A 19 -34.06 6.03 11.89
N PRO A 20 -34.97 6.64 12.67
CA PRO A 20 -35.13 8.10 12.67
C PRO A 20 -33.87 8.82 13.20
N ALA A 21 -33.11 8.17 14.08
CA ALA A 21 -31.89 8.71 14.71
C ALA A 21 -30.58 8.30 14.01
N LEU A 22 -30.60 7.27 13.16
CA LEU A 22 -29.40 6.77 12.48
C LEU A 22 -28.92 7.68 11.33
N LEU A 23 -29.74 8.67 10.94
CA LEU A 23 -29.38 9.74 10.01
C LEU A 23 -28.60 10.90 10.67
N ILE A 24 -28.56 10.97 12.01
CA ILE A 24 -27.91 12.07 12.76
C ILE A 24 -26.56 11.62 13.34
N CYS A 25 -26.39 10.31 13.54
CA CYS A 25 -25.14 9.68 13.92
C CYS A 25 -24.95 8.42 13.09
N THR A 26 -24.59 8.54 11.80
CA THR A 26 -23.85 7.45 11.17
C THR A 26 -22.47 7.45 11.82
N PRO A 27 -22.09 6.46 12.65
CA PRO A 27 -20.67 6.27 12.93
C PRO A 27 -19.97 6.15 11.57
N ALA A 28 -18.88 6.89 11.40
CA ALA A 28 -17.99 6.68 10.26
C ALA A 28 -17.39 5.28 10.43
N VAL A 29 -18.09 4.26 9.94
CA VAL A 29 -17.53 2.93 9.74
C VAL A 29 -16.55 3.09 8.58
N ALA A 30 -15.27 3.25 8.91
CA ALA A 30 -14.20 3.11 7.95
C ALA A 30 -14.16 1.63 7.56
N PHE A 31 -14.72 1.31 6.39
CA PHE A 31 -14.53 0.00 5.80
C PHE A 31 -13.19 0.01 5.06
N SER A 32 -12.39 -1.01 5.26
CA SER A 32 -11.21 -1.24 4.44
C SER A 32 -11.64 -1.49 2.99
N ALA A 33 -10.97 -0.87 2.02
CA ALA A 33 -11.14 -1.20 0.62
C ALA A 33 -10.45 -2.55 0.35
N ILE A 34 -11.25 -3.58 0.07
CA ILE A 34 -10.77 -4.94 -0.19
C ILE A 34 -10.61 -5.12 -1.70
N ILE A 35 -9.42 -5.54 -2.12
CA ILE A 35 -9.11 -5.92 -3.51
C ILE A 35 -9.09 -7.44 -3.57
N ASP A 36 -10.13 -8.00 -4.19
CA ASP A 36 -10.36 -9.44 -4.29
C ASP A 36 -10.19 -10.00 -5.71
N GLN A 37 -9.88 -9.12 -6.68
CA GLN A 37 -9.69 -9.48 -8.08
C GLN A 37 -8.34 -9.00 -8.60
N SER A 38 -7.69 -9.87 -9.37
CA SER A 38 -6.45 -9.55 -10.06
C SER A 38 -6.68 -8.55 -11.19
N THR A 39 -5.68 -7.71 -11.45
CA THR A 39 -5.71 -6.71 -12.50
C THR A 39 -4.31 -6.45 -13.07
N SER A 40 -4.24 -6.00 -14.32
CA SER A 40 -3.03 -5.52 -14.98
C SER A 40 -3.05 -4.01 -15.21
N VAL A 41 -4.00 -3.32 -14.56
CA VAL A 41 -4.13 -1.87 -14.58
C VAL A 41 -3.56 -1.33 -13.26
N PRO A 42 -2.61 -0.37 -13.31
CA PRO A 42 -2.12 0.33 -12.12
C PRO A 42 -3.25 0.79 -11.19
N GLN A 43 -3.02 0.69 -9.88
CA GLN A 43 -3.98 1.12 -8.86
C GLN A 43 -3.42 2.28 -8.04
N ASP A 44 -4.26 3.24 -7.68
CA ASP A 44 -3.94 4.33 -6.76
C ASP A 44 -4.77 4.19 -5.47
N PHE A 45 -4.09 4.08 -4.33
CA PHE A 45 -4.66 3.92 -3.00
C PHE A 45 -4.59 5.26 -2.27
N SER A 46 -5.65 6.06 -2.42
CA SER A 46 -5.68 7.44 -1.92
C SER A 46 -7.02 7.89 -1.32
N ALA A 47 -8.10 7.14 -1.59
CA ALA A 47 -9.47 7.54 -1.23
C ALA A 47 -9.92 6.96 0.12
N ASP A 48 -9.43 5.78 0.47
CA ASP A 48 -9.84 5.03 1.66
C ASP A 48 -8.74 5.04 2.72
N ALA A 49 -9.14 4.95 4.00
CA ALA A 49 -8.19 4.94 5.10
C ALA A 49 -7.34 3.65 5.17
N GLU A 50 -7.88 2.55 4.65
CA GLU A 50 -7.24 1.24 4.66
C GLU A 50 -7.50 0.50 3.34
N TYR A 51 -6.44 -0.10 2.80
CA TYR A 51 -6.51 -1.00 1.63
C TYR A 51 -5.98 -2.38 1.99
N VAL A 52 -6.67 -3.43 1.55
CA VAL A 52 -6.27 -4.82 1.74
C VAL A 52 -6.30 -5.55 0.40
N ILE A 53 -5.14 -6.03 -0.05
CA ILE A 53 -5.02 -6.92 -1.20
C ILE A 53 -5.12 -8.36 -0.68
N ASN A 54 -6.13 -9.10 -1.13
CA ASN A 54 -6.33 -10.47 -0.70
C ASN A 54 -5.23 -11.41 -1.21
N LYS A 55 -5.11 -12.55 -0.52
CA LYS A 55 -4.27 -13.65 -0.97
C LYS A 55 -4.65 -14.06 -2.40
N ASP A 56 -3.66 -14.49 -3.17
CA ASP A 56 -3.81 -14.98 -4.56
C ASP A 56 -4.30 -13.91 -5.57
N VAL A 57 -4.44 -12.66 -5.13
CA VAL A 57 -4.68 -11.51 -6.01
C VAL A 57 -3.35 -10.99 -6.54
N THR A 58 -3.30 -10.68 -7.83
CA THR A 58 -2.16 -10.02 -8.48
C THR A 58 -2.57 -8.67 -9.04
N ILE A 59 -1.93 -7.59 -8.58
CA ILE A 59 -1.97 -6.28 -9.23
C ILE A 59 -0.67 -6.13 -10.00
N SER A 60 -0.76 -5.85 -11.29
CA SER A 60 0.41 -5.73 -12.15
C SER A 60 0.37 -4.50 -13.04
N SER A 61 1.56 -4.08 -13.49
CA SER A 61 1.74 -3.00 -14.46
C SER A 61 2.78 -3.41 -15.50
N ALA A 62 2.43 -3.33 -16.78
CA ALA A 62 3.34 -3.60 -17.89
C ALA A 62 4.21 -2.39 -18.28
N GLY A 63 3.87 -1.20 -17.78
CA GLY A 63 4.52 0.06 -18.14
C GLY A 63 5.55 0.52 -17.10
N SER A 64 6.00 1.76 -17.26
CA SER A 64 6.86 2.43 -16.29
C SER A 64 6.13 2.88 -15.02
N GLU A 65 4.79 2.94 -15.08
CA GLU A 65 3.95 3.24 -13.91
C GLU A 65 4.06 2.12 -12.86
N ALA A 66 3.96 2.50 -11.59
CA ALA A 66 3.93 1.54 -10.51
C ALA A 66 2.70 0.63 -10.62
N ALA A 67 2.81 -0.63 -10.17
CA ALA A 67 1.62 -1.49 -10.11
C ALA A 67 0.62 -1.00 -9.04
N VAL A 68 1.13 -0.54 -7.91
CA VAL A 68 0.34 0.14 -6.87
C VAL A 68 1.05 1.44 -6.47
N SER A 69 0.29 2.53 -6.40
CA SER A 69 0.71 3.79 -5.81
C SER A 69 -0.12 4.03 -4.54
N VAL A 70 0.53 4.42 -3.44
CA VAL A 70 -0.13 4.86 -2.21
C VAL A 70 0.13 6.34 -2.05
N THR A 71 -0.90 7.15 -2.23
CA THR A 71 -0.76 8.61 -2.37
C THR A 71 -1.74 9.37 -1.48
N GLY A 72 -1.40 10.64 -1.23
CA GLY A 72 -2.22 11.53 -0.41
C GLY A 72 -2.12 11.22 1.08
N PHE A 73 -3.07 11.77 1.84
CA PHE A 73 -3.04 11.77 3.31
C PHE A 73 -4.24 11.03 3.93
N THR A 74 -5.11 10.43 3.12
CA THR A 74 -6.25 9.65 3.62
C THR A 74 -5.82 8.25 4.05
N THR A 75 -4.99 7.59 3.24
CA THR A 75 -4.54 6.22 3.48
C THR A 75 -3.61 6.16 4.69
N THR A 76 -3.98 5.37 5.68
CA THR A 76 -3.22 5.18 6.92
C THR A 76 -2.71 3.75 7.09
N THR A 77 -3.29 2.78 6.38
CA THR A 77 -2.82 1.40 6.38
C THR A 77 -2.96 0.79 4.98
N THR A 78 -1.99 0.01 4.55
CA THR A 78 -2.09 -0.85 3.37
C THR A 78 -1.52 -2.21 3.71
N THR A 79 -2.31 -3.26 3.48
CA THR A 79 -1.91 -4.63 3.77
C THR A 79 -1.96 -5.46 2.49
N ASN A 80 -0.82 -6.06 2.13
CA ASN A 80 -0.68 -6.96 0.99
C ASN A 80 -0.58 -8.40 1.47
N TYR A 81 -1.55 -9.23 1.10
CA TYR A 81 -1.49 -10.70 1.20
C TYR A 81 -1.23 -11.38 -0.16
N GLY A 82 -1.25 -10.61 -1.26
CA GLY A 82 -1.16 -11.09 -2.63
C GLY A 82 0.16 -10.73 -3.30
N ASN A 83 0.09 -10.39 -4.58
CA ASN A 83 1.23 -10.05 -5.42
C ASN A 83 1.07 -8.65 -6.03
N ILE A 84 2.08 -7.82 -5.87
CA ILE A 84 2.22 -6.54 -6.56
C ILE A 84 3.43 -6.68 -7.51
N SER A 85 3.22 -6.56 -8.83
CA SER A 85 4.28 -6.80 -9.81
C SER A 85 4.32 -5.71 -10.89
N GLY A 86 5.29 -4.81 -10.79
CA GLY A 86 5.52 -3.76 -11.78
C GLY A 86 6.61 -4.12 -12.79
N THR A 87 6.47 -3.64 -14.02
CA THR A 87 7.63 -3.53 -14.91
C THR A 87 8.52 -2.40 -14.41
N GLY A 88 7.93 -1.20 -14.25
CA GLY A 88 8.43 -0.13 -13.39
C GLY A 88 8.38 -0.50 -11.90
N ASN A 89 8.10 0.44 -11.02
CA ASN A 89 8.08 0.13 -9.58
C ASN A 89 6.97 -0.90 -9.24
N GLY A 90 7.20 -1.76 -8.25
CA GLY A 90 6.12 -2.60 -7.72
C GLY A 90 5.13 -1.74 -6.96
N LEU A 91 5.60 -1.17 -5.85
CA LEU A 91 4.86 -0.28 -4.95
C LEU A 91 5.56 1.09 -4.89
N ASP A 92 4.81 2.16 -5.14
CA ASP A 92 5.26 3.54 -4.99
C ASP A 92 4.51 4.21 -3.82
N ILE A 93 5.24 4.89 -2.93
CA ILE A 93 4.67 5.51 -1.73
C ILE A 93 5.02 6.99 -1.73
N ASN A 94 4.00 7.83 -1.70
CA ASN A 94 4.12 9.28 -1.64
C ASN A 94 3.00 9.90 -0.81
N THR A 95 3.07 9.73 0.51
CA THR A 95 2.04 10.17 1.47
C THR A 95 2.43 11.43 2.24
N GLY A 96 3.61 11.99 1.97
CA GLY A 96 4.14 13.15 2.69
C GLY A 96 4.36 12.85 4.17
N GLU A 97 3.91 13.77 5.01
CA GLU A 97 4.03 13.66 6.48
C GLU A 97 2.91 12.83 7.12
N GLN A 98 1.98 12.26 6.33
CA GLN A 98 0.95 11.37 6.87
C GLN A 98 1.60 10.09 7.41
N ARG A 99 1.32 9.78 8.68
CA ARG A 99 1.75 8.50 9.26
C ARG A 99 0.97 7.35 8.61
N ILE A 100 1.70 6.39 8.03
CA ILE A 100 1.15 5.21 7.37
C ILE A 100 1.84 3.94 7.86
N LEU A 101 1.06 2.86 7.91
CA LEU A 101 1.51 1.49 8.15
C LEU A 101 1.39 0.69 6.85
N ILE A 102 2.52 0.20 6.34
CA ILE A 102 2.54 -0.71 5.18
C ILE A 102 2.88 -2.11 5.66
N ASN A 103 2.06 -3.10 5.32
CA ASN A 103 2.30 -4.50 5.64
C ASN A 103 2.43 -5.32 4.34
N ASN A 104 3.57 -5.97 4.14
CA ASN A 104 3.74 -7.03 3.16
C ASN A 104 3.80 -8.37 3.90
N ASP A 105 2.69 -9.09 3.95
CA ASP A 105 2.52 -10.24 4.83
C ASP A 105 3.26 -11.50 4.33
N ILE A 106 3.27 -12.55 5.15
CA ILE A 106 3.89 -13.84 4.86
C ILE A 106 3.32 -14.41 3.56
N GLY A 107 4.22 -14.75 2.62
CA GLY A 107 3.86 -15.29 1.32
C GLY A 107 3.40 -14.25 0.30
N ALA A 108 3.23 -13.00 0.70
CA ALA A 108 2.98 -11.89 -0.22
C ALA A 108 4.26 -11.48 -0.95
N THR A 109 4.12 -10.94 -2.16
CA THR A 109 5.26 -10.50 -2.97
C THR A 109 5.04 -9.09 -3.50
N ILE A 110 6.09 -8.27 -3.44
CA ILE A 110 6.20 -7.00 -4.16
C ILE A 110 7.43 -7.11 -5.05
N SER A 111 7.26 -6.93 -6.36
CA SER A 111 8.35 -7.10 -7.31
C SER A 111 8.39 -6.04 -8.40
N SER A 112 9.59 -5.83 -8.92
CA SER A 112 9.85 -5.02 -10.11
C SER A 112 10.84 -5.72 -11.04
N THR A 113 10.59 -5.66 -12.37
CA THR A 113 11.49 -6.26 -13.36
C THR A 113 12.56 -5.29 -13.90
N THR A 114 12.35 -3.97 -13.79
CA THR A 114 13.33 -2.99 -14.31
C THR A 114 13.66 -1.84 -13.35
N ALA A 115 13.02 -1.76 -12.19
CA ALA A 115 13.15 -0.66 -11.24
C ALA A 115 13.19 -1.16 -9.78
N ASN A 116 12.70 -0.35 -8.85
CA ASN A 116 12.63 -0.69 -7.43
C ASN A 116 11.38 -1.53 -7.16
N ALA A 117 11.47 -2.57 -6.33
CA ALA A 117 10.23 -3.24 -5.91
C ALA A 117 9.38 -2.31 -5.03
N VAL A 118 10.00 -1.66 -4.04
CA VAL A 118 9.37 -0.59 -3.26
C VAL A 118 10.12 0.71 -3.46
N ASN A 119 9.40 1.76 -3.84
CA ASN A 119 9.90 3.11 -4.00
C ASN A 119 9.18 4.06 -3.03
N ILE A 120 9.84 4.42 -1.94
CA ILE A 120 9.32 5.40 -0.98
C ILE A 120 9.85 6.77 -1.38
N GLN A 121 9.00 7.60 -1.99
CA GLN A 121 9.33 8.99 -2.31
C GLN A 121 9.23 9.85 -1.05
N SER A 122 8.15 9.68 -0.29
CA SER A 122 7.92 10.30 1.02
C SER A 122 7.02 9.40 1.88
N MET A 123 7.38 9.27 3.15
CA MET A 123 6.62 8.48 4.12
C MET A 123 6.98 8.94 5.54
N LEU A 124 5.99 8.89 6.43
CA LEU A 124 6.17 8.81 7.88
C LEU A 124 5.56 7.51 8.39
N GLY A 125 6.26 6.75 9.23
CA GLY A 125 5.72 5.54 9.86
C GLY A 125 6.49 4.27 9.51
N ASP A 126 5.76 3.15 9.45
CA ASP A 126 6.37 1.83 9.52
C ASP A 126 6.07 0.99 8.28
N PHE A 127 7.09 0.32 7.77
CA PHE A 127 6.98 -0.69 6.73
C PHE A 127 7.34 -2.05 7.33
N ASN A 128 6.35 -2.93 7.46
CA ASN A 128 6.51 -4.30 7.93
C ASN A 128 6.60 -5.25 6.74
N ASN A 129 7.73 -5.95 6.61
CA ASN A 129 7.90 -6.99 5.62
C ASN A 129 8.06 -8.36 6.28
N SER A 130 7.13 -9.26 5.96
CA SER A 130 7.19 -10.69 6.26
C SER A 130 7.16 -11.55 4.99
N GLY A 131 6.95 -10.94 3.82
CA GLY A 131 6.97 -11.59 2.51
C GLY A 131 8.24 -11.32 1.70
N ASN A 132 8.10 -11.32 0.39
CA ASN A 132 9.20 -11.08 -0.55
C ASN A 132 9.12 -9.68 -1.17
N ILE A 133 10.24 -8.97 -1.18
CA ILE A 133 10.43 -7.71 -1.90
C ILE A 133 11.61 -7.89 -2.85
N ILE A 134 11.35 -7.87 -4.16
CA ILE A 134 12.34 -8.25 -5.19
C ILE A 134 12.36 -7.23 -6.32
N GLY A 135 13.31 -6.31 -6.28
CA GLY A 135 13.51 -5.30 -7.34
C GLY A 135 14.66 -5.65 -8.28
N ALA A 136 14.66 -5.06 -9.46
CA ALA A 136 15.78 -5.15 -10.39
C ALA A 136 16.91 -4.17 -10.05
N GLU A 137 16.57 -2.98 -9.54
CA GLU A 137 17.54 -1.99 -9.04
C GLU A 137 17.68 -2.11 -7.53
N ASN A 138 16.69 -1.61 -6.78
CA ASN A 138 16.65 -1.77 -5.32
C ASN A 138 15.50 -2.70 -4.93
N GLY A 139 15.72 -3.54 -3.91
CA GLY A 139 14.58 -4.16 -3.23
C GLY A 139 13.67 -3.09 -2.64
N MET A 140 14.27 -2.19 -1.87
CA MET A 140 13.59 -1.01 -1.34
C MET A 140 14.46 0.24 -1.50
N PHE A 141 13.85 1.33 -1.97
CA PHE A 141 14.46 2.66 -2.00
C PHE A 141 13.68 3.61 -1.06
N VAL A 142 14.40 4.41 -0.27
CA VAL A 142 13.83 5.45 0.59
C VAL A 142 14.40 6.83 0.24
N GLY A 143 13.52 7.74 -0.17
CA GLY A 143 13.84 9.10 -0.58
C GLY A 143 14.01 10.08 0.59
N GLU A 144 14.67 11.20 0.28
CA GLU A 144 15.05 12.26 1.23
C GLU A 144 13.87 13.04 1.83
N ASN A 145 12.68 12.98 1.22
CA ASN A 145 11.47 13.63 1.71
C ASN A 145 10.72 12.80 2.77
N SER A 146 11.32 11.69 3.22
CA SER A 146 10.76 10.84 4.26
C SER A 146 11.07 11.37 5.66
N SER A 147 10.30 10.95 6.66
CA SER A 147 10.49 11.37 8.05
C SER A 147 10.21 10.19 8.99
N ALA A 148 11.13 9.90 9.91
CA ALA A 148 11.00 8.83 10.92
C ALA A 148 10.42 7.50 10.37
N VAL A 149 11.01 7.01 9.28
CA VAL A 149 10.63 5.73 8.67
C VAL A 149 11.31 4.58 9.40
N ASN A 150 10.54 3.56 9.79
CA ASN A 150 11.07 2.29 10.29
C ASN A 150 10.78 1.17 9.29
N ILE A 151 11.83 0.44 8.92
CA ILE A 151 11.72 -0.77 8.12
C ILE A 151 11.90 -1.97 9.04
N ILE A 152 10.85 -2.77 9.17
CA ILE A 152 10.81 -3.96 10.02
C ILE A 152 10.74 -5.16 9.09
N ASN A 153 11.86 -5.85 8.94
CA ASN A 153 11.95 -7.06 8.12
C ASN A 153 11.97 -8.29 9.04
N THR A 154 10.87 -9.01 9.11
CA THR A 154 10.71 -10.17 10.01
C THR A 154 11.54 -11.36 9.55
N SER A 155 11.59 -12.43 10.35
CA SER A 155 12.41 -13.62 10.06
C SER A 155 12.03 -14.34 8.76
N THR A 156 10.80 -14.17 8.26
CA THR A 156 10.36 -14.70 6.97
C THR A 156 10.55 -13.72 5.82
N GLY A 157 10.83 -12.45 6.14
CA GLY A 157 10.95 -11.37 5.18
C GLY A 157 12.25 -11.40 4.37
N MET A 158 12.12 -11.19 3.06
CA MET A 158 13.25 -10.97 2.15
C MET A 158 13.12 -9.62 1.46
N ILE A 159 14.22 -8.87 1.42
CA ILE A 159 14.38 -7.66 0.60
C ILE A 159 15.60 -7.88 -0.31
N LYS A 160 15.40 -7.82 -1.63
CA LYS A 160 16.41 -8.17 -2.62
C LYS A 160 16.41 -7.22 -3.82
N GLY A 161 17.59 -6.79 -4.25
CA GLY A 161 17.80 -6.05 -5.50
C GLY A 161 19.26 -6.13 -5.96
N LYS A 162 19.69 -5.32 -6.93
CA LYS A 162 21.14 -5.07 -7.13
C LYS A 162 21.72 -4.53 -5.83
N THR A 163 21.04 -3.54 -5.26
CA THR A 163 21.16 -3.15 -3.86
C THR A 163 19.93 -3.66 -3.11
N GLY A 164 20.11 -4.22 -1.91
CA GLY A 164 18.97 -4.73 -1.12
C GLY A 164 18.05 -3.59 -0.68
N LEU A 165 18.60 -2.67 0.11
CA LEU A 165 17.93 -1.46 0.57
C LEU A 165 18.83 -0.25 0.35
N SER A 166 18.31 0.78 -0.31
CA SER A 166 18.99 2.07 -0.50
C SER A 166 18.21 3.18 0.19
N THR A 167 18.89 4.06 0.92
CA THR A 167 18.25 5.21 1.59
C THR A 167 19.03 6.50 1.38
N ARG A 168 18.30 7.61 1.24
CA ARG A 168 18.81 8.99 1.22
C ARG A 168 18.39 9.79 2.46
N TYR A 169 17.90 9.08 3.47
CA TYR A 169 17.43 9.64 4.74
C TYR A 169 17.78 8.69 5.89
N GLY A 170 17.83 9.21 7.11
CA GLY A 170 18.03 8.39 8.31
C GLY A 170 16.80 7.55 8.61
N ILE A 171 16.93 6.22 8.51
CA ILE A 171 15.84 5.28 8.78
C ILE A 171 16.17 4.33 9.93
N GLY A 172 15.15 3.90 10.66
CA GLY A 172 15.25 2.77 11.56
C GLY A 172 15.19 1.46 10.77
N ILE A 173 16.09 0.52 11.04
CA ILE A 173 16.05 -0.82 10.45
C ILE A 173 16.05 -1.86 11.56
N ASN A 174 14.97 -2.64 11.64
CA ASN A 174 14.89 -3.83 12.48
C ASN A 174 14.80 -5.06 11.57
N ASN A 175 15.92 -5.76 11.41
CA ASN A 175 16.01 -6.89 10.50
C ASN A 175 16.25 -8.20 11.25
N SER A 176 15.29 -9.11 11.16
CA SER A 176 15.41 -10.52 11.52
C SER A 176 15.45 -11.47 10.31
N GLY A 177 15.12 -10.97 9.12
CA GLY A 177 15.13 -11.72 7.86
C GLY A 177 16.37 -11.47 7.01
N ALA A 178 16.20 -11.51 5.69
CA ALA A 178 17.29 -11.31 4.73
C ALA A 178 17.17 -9.98 3.97
N ILE A 179 18.27 -9.23 3.91
CA ILE A 179 18.46 -8.09 3.00
C ILE A 179 19.65 -8.42 2.10
N ILE A 180 19.42 -8.44 0.78
CA ILE A 180 20.35 -9.04 -0.19
C ILE A 180 20.62 -8.05 -1.34
N GLY A 181 21.88 -7.63 -1.44
CA GLY A 181 22.43 -7.02 -2.65
C GLY A 181 22.98 -8.11 -3.56
N THR A 182 22.54 -8.14 -4.82
CA THR A 182 22.98 -9.16 -5.79
C THR A 182 24.18 -8.73 -6.62
N ASN A 183 24.38 -7.41 -6.80
CA ASN A 183 25.48 -6.83 -7.54
C ASN A 183 25.87 -5.45 -6.98
N GLY A 184 25.68 -5.30 -5.67
CA GLY A 184 25.80 -4.07 -4.90
C GLY A 184 25.70 -4.40 -3.41
N ASP A 185 25.62 -3.37 -2.57
CA ASP A 185 25.56 -3.59 -1.13
C ASP A 185 24.19 -4.17 -0.71
N ALA A 186 24.17 -4.88 0.41
CA ALA A 186 22.92 -5.23 1.05
C ALA A 186 22.15 -3.97 1.48
N ILE A 187 22.85 -3.01 2.08
CA ILE A 187 22.29 -1.74 2.51
C ILE A 187 23.25 -0.62 2.11
N THR A 188 22.74 0.40 1.43
CA THR A 188 23.47 1.62 1.08
C THR A 188 22.75 2.84 1.65
N ALA A 189 23.48 3.74 2.29
CA ALA A 189 23.00 5.03 2.76
C ALA A 189 23.88 6.14 2.18
N THR A 190 23.27 7.12 1.50
CA THR A 190 23.98 8.21 0.77
C THR A 190 23.38 9.57 1.05
#